data_AF-A0A2V9Y576-F1
#
_entry.id   AF-A0A2V9Y576-F1
#
_cell.length_a   1.000
_cell.length_b   1.000
_cell.length_c   1.000
_cell.angle_alpha   90.00
_cell.angle_beta   90.00
_cell.angle_gamma   90.00
#
_symmetry.space_group_name_H-M   'P 1'
#
loop_
_entity.id
_entity.type
_entity.pdbx_description
1 polymer ?
#
loop_
_entity_poly.entity_id
_entity_poly.type
_entity_poly.pdbx_seq_one_letter_code
_entity_poly.pdbx_strand_id
1 'polypeptide(L)'
;MHQKTIVVSLMVLSSLAPVSAFGADVKGMIISRTGETLIVKSAQGNVTVVLTESTTTKDDRGLFGLEKQQMSDVVLIPGLKVDVEGTSDDTGRVVAKTITVDGDDLETAEMVQSGLHPTAEQVAANVQTLAAHRGQLAAHNEQLGAHNEQLAAHKESIGDNRQNISANKQQIQENIKDIEEHTNRFTALSEYEVKGEATAKFDVGSAKISAQDQEELKKLAQTATGLTGYIIEVTGYADSRGSAAMNTKLSENRAKAVITFLMQQGNVPVRHIVAPGAMGEYGSTAPNETKAGQAENRRVVVKVLVNKG
;
A
#
# COMPACT_ATOMS: atom_id res chain seq x y z
N MET A 1 63.20 32.28 -24.70
CA MET A 1 64.66 32.47 -24.89
C MET A 1 65.32 31.15 -24.52
N HIS A 2 65.66 30.34 -25.51
CA HIS A 2 66.91 30.40 -26.28
C HIS A 2 68.09 29.77 -25.53
N GLN A 3 68.65 28.74 -26.18
CA GLN A 3 70.04 28.27 -26.13
C GLN A 3 70.38 27.20 -25.07
N LYS A 4 71.18 26.17 -25.38
CA LYS A 4 71.84 25.78 -26.63
C LYS A 4 72.30 24.34 -26.44
N THR A 5 72.05 23.52 -27.45
CA THR A 5 72.75 22.29 -27.76
C THR A 5 74.26 22.54 -27.72
N ILE A 6 75.00 21.74 -26.93
CA ILE A 6 76.45 21.58 -27.09
C ILE A 6 76.68 20.11 -27.39
N VAL A 7 77.02 19.88 -28.65
CA VAL A 7 77.59 18.65 -29.17
C VAL A 7 79.06 18.65 -28.74
N VAL A 8 79.46 17.68 -27.90
CA VAL A 8 80.87 17.30 -27.76
C VAL A 8 81.00 15.89 -28.30
N SER A 9 81.45 15.84 -29.54
CA SER A 9 82.02 14.64 -30.15
C SER A 9 83.34 14.35 -29.44
N LEU A 10 83.41 13.23 -28.73
CA LEU A 10 84.68 12.66 -28.28
C LEU A 10 84.81 11.28 -28.90
N MET A 11 85.58 11.26 -29.99
CA MET A 11 86.05 10.09 -30.69
C MET A 11 87.04 9.38 -29.78
N VAL A 12 86.67 8.22 -29.22
CA VAL A 12 87.60 7.32 -28.53
C VAL A 12 87.50 5.94 -29.15
N LEU A 13 88.51 5.69 -29.98
CA LEU A 13 89.29 4.47 -30.12
C LEU A 13 88.59 3.14 -29.78
N SER A 14 88.40 2.36 -30.84
CA SER A 14 88.18 0.92 -30.85
C SER A 14 89.03 0.15 -29.85
N SER A 15 88.37 -0.62 -29.00
CA SER A 15 88.82 -1.96 -28.62
C SER A 15 87.62 -2.89 -28.68
N LEU A 16 87.48 -3.62 -29.80
CA LEU A 16 86.80 -4.91 -29.79
C LEU A 16 87.57 -5.80 -28.82
N ALA A 17 87.12 -5.88 -27.58
CA ALA A 17 87.39 -7.04 -26.77
C ALA A 17 86.26 -8.03 -27.08
N PRO A 18 86.56 -9.27 -27.53
CA PRO A 18 85.56 -10.31 -27.50
C PRO A 18 85.24 -10.50 -26.01
N VAL A 19 84.08 -10.05 -25.57
CA VAL A 19 83.56 -10.46 -24.26
C VAL A 19 83.30 -11.95 -24.43
N SER A 20 84.20 -12.74 -23.86
CA SER A 20 84.07 -14.18 -23.76
C SER A 20 82.69 -14.49 -23.25
N ALA A 21 81.87 -15.14 -24.08
CA ALA A 21 80.60 -15.68 -23.67
C ALA A 21 80.88 -16.62 -22.49
N PHE A 22 80.55 -16.19 -21.27
CA PHE A 22 80.60 -17.08 -20.12
C PHE A 22 79.49 -18.11 -20.32
N GLY A 23 79.90 -19.37 -20.49
CA GLY A 23 78.96 -20.49 -20.51
C GLY A 23 78.16 -20.47 -19.22
N ALA A 24 76.85 -20.33 -19.34
CA ALA A 24 75.91 -20.44 -18.24
C ALA A 24 75.27 -21.81 -18.33
N ASP A 25 75.63 -22.68 -17.38
CA ASP A 25 74.98 -23.96 -17.14
C ASP A 25 73.92 -23.75 -16.04
N VAL A 26 72.66 -24.02 -16.38
CA VAL A 26 71.52 -23.89 -15.47
C VAL A 26 70.84 -25.24 -15.33
N LYS A 27 71.01 -25.84 -14.15
CA LYS A 27 70.31 -27.07 -13.73
C LYS A 27 69.12 -26.73 -12.87
N GLY A 28 67.96 -27.24 -13.23
CA GLY A 28 66.75 -27.00 -12.45
C GLY A 28 65.50 -27.59 -13.06
N MET A 29 64.36 -27.16 -12.54
CA MET A 29 63.05 -27.60 -13.01
C MET A 29 62.34 -26.46 -13.73
N ILE A 30 61.76 -26.74 -14.89
CA ILE A 30 60.90 -25.76 -15.59
C ILE A 30 59.67 -25.51 -14.71
N ILE A 31 59.41 -24.27 -14.32
CA ILE A 31 58.21 -23.90 -13.55
C ILE A 31 57.17 -23.16 -14.40
N SER A 32 57.57 -22.62 -15.55
CA SER A 32 56.69 -21.99 -16.52
C SER A 32 57.32 -21.96 -17.90
N ARG A 33 56.48 -22.01 -18.94
CA ARG A 33 56.85 -21.81 -20.35
C ARG A 33 55.87 -20.85 -20.99
N THR A 34 56.38 -19.85 -21.69
CA THR A 34 55.58 -18.92 -22.49
C THR A 34 56.27 -18.71 -23.82
N GLY A 35 55.78 -19.39 -24.86
CA GLY A 35 56.39 -19.39 -26.20
C GLY A 35 57.85 -19.87 -26.15
N GLU A 36 58.75 -18.95 -26.46
CA GLU A 36 60.21 -19.14 -26.52
C GLU A 36 60.89 -18.89 -25.18
N THR A 37 60.18 -18.49 -24.12
CA THR A 37 60.77 -18.22 -22.81
C THR A 37 60.39 -19.29 -21.80
N LEU A 38 61.38 -19.80 -21.08
CA LEU A 38 61.24 -20.72 -19.95
C LEU A 38 61.66 -20.01 -18.66
N ILE A 39 61.03 -20.40 -17.55
CA ILE A 39 61.53 -20.07 -16.22
C ILE A 39 61.96 -21.37 -15.57
N VAL A 40 63.24 -21.46 -15.24
CA VAL A 40 63.85 -22.63 -14.59
C VAL A 40 64.14 -22.29 -13.14
N LYS A 41 63.56 -23.04 -12.21
CA LYS A 41 63.89 -22.96 -10.79
C LYS A 41 65.18 -23.73 -10.55
N SER A 42 66.27 -22.99 -10.39
CA SER A 42 67.60 -23.52 -10.08
C SER A 42 67.89 -23.42 -8.57
N ALA A 43 68.99 -24.01 -8.12
CA ALA A 43 69.46 -23.87 -6.73
C ALA A 43 69.80 -22.41 -6.34
N GLN A 44 70.06 -21.55 -7.32
CA GLN A 44 70.45 -20.14 -7.14
C GLN A 44 69.27 -19.16 -7.30
N GLY A 45 68.07 -19.68 -7.59
CA GLY A 45 66.85 -18.88 -7.84
C GLY A 45 66.23 -19.17 -9.20
N ASN A 46 65.25 -18.35 -9.58
CA ASN A 46 64.55 -18.49 -10.85
C ASN A 46 65.38 -17.84 -11.97
N VAL A 47 65.71 -18.62 -12.99
CA VAL A 47 66.46 -18.17 -14.16
C VAL A 47 65.54 -18.14 -15.36
N THR A 48 65.52 -17.02 -16.07
CA THR A 48 64.81 -16.89 -17.34
C THR A 48 65.71 -17.42 -18.45
N VAL A 49 65.23 -18.45 -19.14
CA VAL A 49 65.92 -19.08 -20.26
C VAL A 49 65.17 -18.72 -21.55
N VAL A 50 65.89 -18.27 -22.58
CA VAL A 50 65.31 -17.90 -23.87
C VAL A 50 65.74 -18.95 -24.91
N LEU A 51 64.76 -19.51 -25.60
CA LEU A 51 64.93 -20.43 -26.72
C LEU A 51 65.04 -19.62 -28.00
N THR A 52 66.02 -19.97 -28.82
CA THR A 52 66.21 -19.46 -30.19
C THR A 52 66.10 -20.60 -31.21
N GLU A 53 66.03 -20.27 -32.49
CA GLU A 53 66.07 -21.24 -33.60
C GLU A 53 67.32 -22.15 -33.57
N SER A 54 68.39 -21.72 -32.90
CA SER A 54 69.63 -22.48 -32.76
C SER A 54 69.65 -23.43 -31.55
N THR A 55 68.60 -23.42 -30.73
CA THR A 55 68.53 -24.24 -29.51
C THR A 55 68.30 -25.69 -29.87
N THR A 56 69.17 -26.57 -29.40
CA THR A 56 69.04 -28.02 -29.61
C THR A 56 68.63 -28.72 -28.34
N THR A 57 67.66 -29.63 -28.41
CA THR A 57 67.29 -30.51 -27.31
C THR A 57 67.99 -31.87 -27.41
N LYS A 58 68.42 -32.43 -26.27
CA LYS A 58 69.08 -33.74 -26.16
C LYS A 58 68.43 -34.56 -25.06
N ASP A 59 68.34 -35.86 -25.28
CA ASP A 59 68.03 -36.84 -24.25
C ASP A 59 69.34 -37.35 -23.62
N ASP A 60 69.40 -37.48 -22.30
CA ASP A 60 70.51 -38.11 -21.58
C ASP A 60 70.33 -39.63 -21.38
N ARG A 61 69.18 -40.19 -21.78
CA ARG A 61 68.85 -41.62 -21.66
C ARG A 61 69.82 -42.48 -22.46
N GLY A 62 70.90 -42.91 -21.80
CA GLY A 62 71.86 -43.89 -22.29
C GLY A 62 71.50 -45.30 -21.80
N LEU A 63 70.62 -46.02 -22.51
CA LEU A 63 70.52 -47.47 -22.31
C LEU A 63 71.65 -48.15 -23.09
N PHE A 64 72.65 -48.65 -22.35
CA PHE A 64 73.69 -49.57 -22.81
C PHE A 64 74.35 -49.23 -24.17
N GLY A 65 75.23 -48.24 -24.16
CA GLY A 65 76.36 -48.18 -25.09
C GLY A 65 76.07 -47.79 -26.55
N LEU A 66 74.93 -47.18 -26.86
CA LEU A 66 74.67 -46.58 -28.16
C LEU A 66 74.39 -45.07 -28.05
N GLU A 67 74.84 -44.35 -29.07
CA GLU A 67 75.04 -42.90 -29.18
C GLU A 67 73.83 -42.04 -28.78
N LYS A 68 74.10 -40.89 -28.13
CA LYS A 68 73.09 -39.86 -27.79
C LYS A 68 72.38 -39.41 -29.08
N GLN A 69 71.15 -39.84 -29.29
CA GLN A 69 70.37 -39.42 -30.46
C GLN A 69 69.85 -38.00 -30.26
N GLN A 70 70.10 -37.14 -31.24
CA GLN A 70 69.43 -35.85 -31.36
C GLN A 70 67.94 -36.10 -31.56
N MET A 71 67.12 -35.62 -30.63
CA MET A 71 65.66 -35.60 -30.80
C MET A 71 65.25 -34.17 -31.13
N SER A 72 64.68 -33.98 -32.33
CA SER A 72 64.31 -32.67 -32.84
C SER A 72 63.02 -32.10 -32.26
N ASP A 73 62.28 -32.83 -31.40
CA ASP A 73 60.97 -32.42 -30.91
C ASP A 73 60.72 -32.76 -29.44
N VAL A 74 61.69 -32.53 -28.55
CA VAL A 74 61.46 -32.67 -27.10
C VAL A 74 60.55 -31.55 -26.60
N VAL A 75 59.38 -31.90 -26.06
CA VAL A 75 58.43 -30.93 -25.53
C VAL A 75 58.87 -30.48 -24.14
N LEU A 76 59.45 -29.28 -24.05
CA LEU A 76 59.83 -28.67 -22.78
C LEU A 76 58.56 -28.23 -22.02
N ILE A 77 58.18 -28.96 -20.97
CA ILE A 77 56.98 -28.71 -20.17
C ILE A 77 57.29 -28.32 -18.72
N PRO A 78 56.42 -27.57 -18.03
CA PRO A 78 56.55 -27.32 -16.60
C PRO A 78 56.58 -28.64 -15.79
N GLY A 79 57.45 -28.72 -14.80
CA GLY A 79 57.72 -29.91 -14.01
C GLY A 79 58.92 -30.74 -14.51
N LEU A 80 59.35 -30.55 -15.77
CA LEU A 80 60.50 -31.24 -16.35
C LEU A 80 61.82 -30.72 -15.79
N LYS A 81 62.70 -31.63 -15.35
CA LYS A 81 64.08 -31.27 -15.00
C LYS A 81 64.90 -31.10 -16.27
N VAL A 82 65.70 -30.04 -16.30
CA VAL A 82 66.51 -29.68 -17.45
C VAL A 82 67.89 -29.23 -17.03
N ASP A 83 68.85 -29.50 -17.90
CA ASP A 83 70.22 -29.00 -17.87
C ASP A 83 70.40 -28.09 -19.10
N VAL A 84 70.47 -26.78 -18.87
CA VAL A 84 70.51 -25.77 -19.92
C VAL A 84 71.93 -25.25 -20.04
N GLU A 85 72.56 -25.55 -21.17
CA GLU A 85 73.83 -24.95 -21.58
C GLU A 85 73.55 -23.76 -22.50
N GLY A 86 74.00 -22.58 -22.11
CA GLY A 86 73.77 -21.38 -22.88
C GLY A 86 74.75 -20.27 -22.60
N THR A 87 74.42 -19.09 -23.11
CA THR A 87 75.18 -17.86 -22.85
C THR A 87 74.27 -16.86 -22.17
N SER A 88 74.72 -16.30 -21.05
CA SER A 88 73.98 -15.22 -20.42
C SER A 88 74.01 -13.96 -21.28
N ASP A 89 72.87 -13.29 -21.43
CA ASP A 89 72.77 -11.98 -22.04
C ASP A 89 73.02 -10.86 -21.01
N ASP A 90 73.13 -9.61 -21.49
CA ASP A 90 73.37 -8.42 -20.68
C ASP A 90 72.25 -8.11 -19.67
N THR A 91 71.12 -8.83 -19.76
CA THR A 91 69.95 -8.69 -18.89
C THR A 91 69.84 -9.83 -17.86
N GLY A 92 70.83 -10.73 -17.82
CA GLY A 92 70.87 -11.86 -16.89
C GLY A 92 69.97 -13.04 -17.28
N ARG A 93 69.47 -13.06 -18.52
CA ARG A 93 68.75 -14.21 -19.09
C ARG A 93 69.73 -15.15 -19.76
N VAL A 94 69.44 -16.44 -19.76
CA VAL A 94 70.29 -17.44 -20.42
C VAL A 94 69.73 -17.78 -21.78
N VAL A 95 70.45 -17.44 -22.84
CA VAL A 95 70.13 -17.86 -24.20
C VAL A 95 70.58 -19.31 -24.36
N ALA A 96 69.63 -20.23 -24.45
CA ALA A 96 69.91 -21.66 -24.50
C ALA A 96 70.54 -22.04 -25.84
N LYS A 97 71.63 -22.81 -25.79
CA LYS A 97 72.24 -23.46 -26.94
C LYS A 97 71.88 -24.94 -26.97
N THR A 98 72.04 -25.61 -25.84
CA THR A 98 71.66 -27.01 -25.66
C THR A 98 70.78 -27.14 -24.43
N ILE A 99 69.69 -27.89 -24.54
CA ILE A 99 68.89 -28.30 -23.38
C ILE A 99 68.91 -29.81 -23.31
N THR A 100 69.48 -30.34 -22.24
CA THR A 100 69.48 -31.77 -21.97
C THR A 100 68.34 -32.09 -21.00
N VAL A 101 67.56 -33.12 -21.33
CA VAL A 101 66.48 -33.64 -20.51
C VAL A 101 66.63 -35.15 -20.38
N ASP A 102 66.05 -35.73 -19.32
CA ASP A 102 65.94 -37.18 -19.16
C ASP A 102 64.55 -37.63 -19.63
N GLY A 103 64.51 -38.68 -20.46
CA GLY A 103 63.27 -39.21 -21.00
C GLY A 103 62.29 -39.76 -19.95
N ASP A 104 62.77 -40.31 -18.82
CA ASP A 104 61.93 -40.78 -17.72
C ASP A 104 61.35 -39.60 -16.92
N ASP A 105 62.14 -38.52 -16.76
CA ASP A 105 61.66 -37.26 -16.16
C ASP A 105 60.64 -36.56 -17.07
N LEU A 106 60.81 -36.62 -18.40
CA LEU A 106 59.82 -36.13 -19.38
C LEU A 106 58.50 -36.89 -19.27
N GLU A 107 58.55 -38.22 -19.29
CA GLU A 107 57.37 -39.06 -19.13
C GLU A 107 56.65 -38.78 -17.79
N THR A 108 57.42 -38.63 -16.71
CA THR A 108 56.88 -38.27 -15.38
C THR A 108 56.22 -36.90 -15.38
N ALA A 109 56.84 -35.89 -15.99
CA ALA A 109 56.29 -34.55 -16.08
C ALA A 109 55.01 -34.51 -16.94
N GLU A 110 54.96 -35.27 -18.04
CA GLU A 110 53.79 -35.40 -18.91
C GLU A 110 52.62 -36.07 -18.17
N MET A 111 52.88 -37.16 -17.43
CA MET A 111 51.88 -37.83 -16.60
C MET A 111 51.32 -36.89 -15.52
N VAL A 112 52.18 -36.13 -14.83
CA VAL A 112 51.76 -35.17 -13.81
C VAL A 112 50.90 -34.07 -14.43
N GLN A 113 51.33 -33.49 -15.56
CA GLN A 113 50.58 -32.43 -16.22
C GLN A 113 49.22 -32.92 -16.76
N SER A 114 49.17 -34.15 -17.29
CA SER A 114 47.94 -34.81 -17.72
C SER A 114 46.98 -35.03 -16.55
N GLY A 115 47.49 -35.47 -15.39
CA GLY A 115 46.70 -35.61 -14.16
C GLY A 115 46.22 -34.27 -13.57
N LEU A 116 46.94 -33.17 -13.80
CA LEU A 116 46.57 -31.83 -13.34
C LEU A 116 45.56 -31.13 -14.26
N HIS A 117 45.50 -31.50 -15.54
CA HIS A 117 44.57 -30.93 -16.51
C HIS A 117 43.09 -30.96 -16.07
N PRO A 118 42.49 -32.10 -15.66
CA PRO A 118 41.11 -32.14 -15.20
C PRO A 118 40.89 -31.30 -13.94
N THR A 119 41.92 -31.14 -13.10
CA THR A 119 41.85 -30.29 -11.91
C THR A 119 41.79 -28.80 -12.30
N ALA A 120 42.60 -28.38 -13.27
CA ALA A 120 42.57 -27.00 -13.77
C ALA A 120 41.23 -26.65 -14.43
N GLU A 121 40.66 -27.58 -15.22
CA GLU A 121 39.32 -27.43 -15.80
C GLU A 121 38.24 -27.33 -14.72
N GLN A 122 38.29 -28.19 -13.69
CA GLN A 122 37.34 -28.14 -12.58
C GLN A 122 37.44 -26.83 -11.80
N VAL A 123 38.66 -26.31 -11.57
CA VAL A 123 38.84 -25.01 -10.91
C VAL A 123 38.26 -23.88 -11.75
N ALA A 124 38.47 -23.89 -13.07
CA ALA A 124 37.87 -22.90 -13.96
C ALA A 124 36.33 -22.96 -13.94
N ALA A 125 35.73 -24.16 -13.97
CA ALA A 125 34.29 -24.36 -13.87
C ALA A 125 33.74 -23.88 -12.50
N ASN A 126 34.45 -24.16 -11.41
CA ASN A 126 34.07 -23.70 -10.08
C ASN A 126 34.11 -22.18 -9.97
N VAL A 127 35.13 -21.52 -10.54
CA VAL A 127 35.25 -20.05 -10.56
C VAL A 127 34.08 -19.42 -11.34
N GLN A 128 33.72 -19.98 -12.50
CA GLN A 128 32.55 -19.53 -13.26
C GLN A 128 31.25 -19.72 -12.48
N THR A 129 31.08 -20.88 -11.83
CA THR A 129 29.92 -21.15 -10.97
C THR A 129 29.81 -20.15 -9.82
N LEU A 130 30.93 -19.84 -9.15
CA LEU A 130 30.95 -18.85 -8.07
C LEU A 130 30.62 -17.44 -8.57
N ALA A 131 31.09 -17.07 -9.76
CA ALA A 131 30.72 -15.79 -10.38
C ALA A 131 29.21 -15.72 -10.66
N ALA A 132 28.61 -16.81 -11.18
CA ALA A 132 27.17 -16.91 -11.40
C ALA A 132 26.37 -16.79 -10.09
N HIS A 133 26.78 -17.53 -9.05
CA HIS A 133 26.13 -17.46 -7.74
C HIS A 133 26.21 -16.05 -7.13
N ARG A 134 27.33 -15.35 -7.28
CA ARG A 134 27.46 -13.95 -6.82
C ARG A 134 26.50 -13.03 -7.56
N GLY A 135 26.33 -13.23 -8.87
CA GLY A 135 25.32 -12.51 -9.66
C GLY A 135 23.89 -12.77 -9.16
N GLN A 136 23.56 -14.04 -8.88
CA GLN A 136 22.25 -14.41 -8.32
C GLN A 136 22.00 -13.78 -6.94
N LEU A 137 23.00 -13.75 -6.06
CA LEU A 137 22.88 -13.11 -4.75
C LEU A 137 22.66 -11.60 -4.86
N ALA A 138 23.32 -10.93 -5.81
CA ALA A 138 23.11 -9.51 -6.07
C ALA A 138 21.66 -9.24 -6.52
N ALA A 139 21.16 -10.04 -7.46
CA ALA A 139 19.78 -9.94 -7.93
C ALA A 139 18.76 -10.22 -6.81
N HIS A 140 19.01 -11.22 -5.95
CA HIS A 140 18.14 -11.51 -4.82
C HIS A 140 18.13 -10.38 -3.80
N ASN A 141 19.28 -9.76 -3.52
CA ASN A 141 19.34 -8.59 -2.64
C ASN A 141 18.57 -7.39 -3.20
N GLU A 142 18.61 -7.18 -4.51
CA GLU A 142 17.79 -6.15 -5.18
C GLU A 142 16.29 -6.44 -5.03
N GLN A 143 15.88 -7.69 -5.23
CA GLN A 143 14.49 -8.13 -5.02
C GLN A 143 14.02 -7.93 -3.57
N LEU A 144 14.87 -8.20 -2.58
CA LEU A 144 14.57 -7.94 -1.18
C LEU A 144 14.39 -6.44 -0.90
N GLY A 145 15.17 -5.58 -1.56
CA GLY A 145 14.97 -4.13 -1.54
C GLY A 145 13.58 -3.74 -2.02
N ALA A 146 13.19 -4.21 -3.21
CA ALA A 146 11.88 -3.95 -3.78
C ALA A 146 10.72 -4.48 -2.91
N HIS A 147 10.85 -5.68 -2.35
CA HIS A 147 9.86 -6.23 -1.42
C HIS A 147 9.71 -5.40 -0.15
N ASN A 148 10.82 -4.87 0.39
CA ASN A 148 10.77 -4.01 1.58
C ASN A 148 10.07 -2.68 1.30
N GLU A 149 10.28 -2.09 0.13
CA GLU A 149 9.56 -0.89 -0.32
C GLU A 149 8.05 -1.15 -0.45
N GLN A 150 7.67 -2.28 -1.06
CA GLN A 150 6.27 -2.70 -1.14
C GLN A 150 5.65 -2.91 0.24
N LEU A 151 6.39 -3.51 1.18
CA LEU A 151 5.91 -3.70 2.55
C LEU A 151 5.69 -2.38 3.28
N ALA A 152 6.53 -1.37 3.04
CA ALA A 152 6.35 -0.03 3.57
C ALA A 152 5.07 0.61 3.00
N ALA A 153 4.85 0.54 1.69
CA ALA A 153 3.65 1.05 1.04
C ALA A 153 2.36 0.36 1.54
N HIS A 154 2.39 -0.97 1.72
CA HIS A 154 1.26 -1.70 2.30
C HIS A 154 0.97 -1.27 3.75
N LYS A 155 1.99 -1.02 4.57
CA LYS A 155 1.79 -0.53 5.94
C LYS A 155 1.12 0.84 5.96
N GLU A 156 1.49 1.73 5.06
CA GLU A 156 0.87 3.06 4.90
C GLU A 156 -0.61 2.91 4.50
N SER A 157 -0.92 2.14 3.45
CA SER A 157 -2.31 1.86 3.05
C SER A 157 -3.15 1.22 4.16
N ILE A 158 -2.57 0.33 4.98
CA ILE A 158 -3.28 -0.23 6.15
C ILE A 158 -3.57 0.86 7.19
N GLY A 159 -2.67 1.82 7.37
CA GLY A 159 -2.86 2.98 8.23
C GLY A 159 -4.03 3.85 7.76
N ASP A 160 -4.04 4.22 6.49
CA ASP A 160 -5.10 5.03 5.88
C ASP A 160 -6.46 4.32 5.95
N ASN A 161 -6.49 3.04 5.58
CA ASN A 161 -7.71 2.24 5.67
C ASN A 161 -8.25 2.16 7.10
N ARG A 162 -7.38 2.09 8.11
CA ARG A 162 -7.80 2.09 9.52
C ARG A 162 -8.44 3.43 9.90
N GLN A 163 -7.89 4.55 9.44
CA GLN A 163 -8.47 5.87 9.66
C GLN A 163 -9.84 5.99 8.99
N ASN A 164 -9.95 5.57 7.72
CA ASN A 164 -11.20 5.55 6.97
C ASN A 164 -12.27 4.70 7.65
N ILE A 165 -11.92 3.51 8.16
CA ILE A 165 -12.86 2.66 8.92
C ILE A 165 -13.33 3.37 10.19
N SER A 166 -12.45 4.08 10.90
CA SER A 166 -12.83 4.82 12.10
C SER A 166 -13.78 5.97 11.77
N ALA A 167 -13.50 6.76 10.73
CA ALA A 167 -14.35 7.85 10.28
C ALA A 167 -15.73 7.34 9.82
N ASN A 168 -15.76 6.28 9.00
CA ASN A 168 -17.00 5.67 8.55
C ASN A 168 -17.82 5.13 9.74
N LYS A 169 -17.17 4.54 10.75
CA LYS A 169 -17.84 4.07 11.95
C LYS A 169 -18.52 5.23 12.70
N GLN A 170 -17.83 6.37 12.85
CA GLN A 170 -18.41 7.57 13.48
C GLN A 170 -19.63 8.07 12.70
N GLN A 171 -19.50 8.21 11.37
CA GLN A 171 -20.59 8.65 10.52
C GLN A 171 -21.80 7.71 10.56
N ILE A 172 -21.58 6.38 10.63
CA ILE A 172 -22.67 5.42 10.79
C ILE A 172 -23.40 5.63 12.12
N GLN A 173 -22.68 5.92 13.21
CA GLN A 173 -23.33 6.20 14.50
C GLN A 173 -24.17 7.48 14.46
N GLU A 174 -23.67 8.53 13.80
CA GLU A 174 -24.41 9.78 13.60
C GLU A 174 -25.68 9.53 12.76
N ASN A 175 -25.54 8.84 11.64
CA ASN A 175 -26.67 8.49 10.78
C ASN A 175 -27.73 7.66 11.54
N ILE A 176 -27.31 6.70 12.38
CA ILE A 176 -28.25 5.91 13.20
C ILE A 176 -29.02 6.83 14.15
N LYS A 177 -28.32 7.73 14.85
CA LYS A 177 -28.97 8.69 15.76
C LYS A 177 -29.98 9.57 15.03
N ASP A 178 -29.62 10.09 13.86
CA ASP A 178 -30.52 10.91 13.05
C ASP A 178 -31.75 10.11 12.60
N ILE A 179 -31.57 8.86 12.16
CA ILE A 179 -32.67 7.97 11.78
C ILE A 179 -33.59 7.69 12.98
N GLU A 180 -33.05 7.45 14.16
CA GLU A 180 -33.83 7.22 15.37
C GLU A 180 -34.66 8.46 15.74
N GLU A 181 -34.05 9.64 15.69
CA GLU A 181 -34.75 10.90 15.96
C GLU A 181 -35.88 11.15 14.95
N HIS A 182 -35.60 10.99 13.66
CA HIS A 182 -36.61 11.14 12.62
C HIS A 182 -37.72 10.11 12.72
N THR A 183 -37.38 8.87 13.07
CA THR A 183 -38.38 7.80 13.27
C THR A 183 -39.27 8.14 14.46
N ASN A 184 -38.70 8.58 15.57
CA ASN A 184 -39.47 8.99 16.77
C ASN A 184 -40.39 10.18 16.48
N ARG A 185 -39.91 11.17 15.73
CA ARG A 185 -40.75 12.28 15.28
C ARG A 185 -41.88 11.81 14.38
N PHE A 186 -41.57 10.95 13.41
CA PHE A 186 -42.56 10.40 12.49
C PHE A 186 -43.65 9.59 13.20
N THR A 187 -43.28 8.72 14.15
CA THR A 187 -44.24 7.95 14.94
C THR A 187 -45.08 8.85 15.84
N ALA A 188 -44.50 9.93 16.37
CA ALA A 188 -45.19 10.95 17.14
C ALA A 188 -46.12 11.85 16.31
N LEU A 189 -46.07 11.81 14.97
CA LEU A 189 -46.94 12.65 14.10
C LEU A 189 -48.44 12.36 14.28
N SER A 190 -48.82 11.19 14.76
CA SER A 190 -50.23 10.89 15.04
C SER A 190 -50.64 11.27 16.47
N GLU A 191 -49.68 11.63 17.31
CA GLU A 191 -49.94 12.03 18.68
C GLU A 191 -50.08 13.55 18.78
N TYR A 192 -51.17 13.97 19.41
CA TYR A 192 -51.45 15.36 19.68
C TYR A 192 -51.49 15.61 21.19
N GLU A 193 -50.97 16.75 21.59
CA GLU A 193 -51.09 17.25 22.96
C GLU A 193 -52.14 18.37 23.00
N VAL A 194 -53.04 18.32 23.97
CA VAL A 194 -54.03 19.38 24.20
C VAL A 194 -53.35 20.54 24.92
N LYS A 195 -53.17 21.66 24.22
CA LYS A 195 -52.57 22.90 24.77
C LYS A 195 -53.61 23.87 25.34
N GLY A 196 -54.88 23.65 25.05
CA GLY A 196 -55.99 24.43 25.60
C GLY A 196 -57.35 23.85 25.22
N GLU A 197 -58.36 24.14 26.03
CA GLU A 197 -59.74 23.72 25.81
C GLU A 197 -60.70 24.85 26.22
N ALA A 198 -61.77 25.04 25.45
CA ALA A 198 -62.91 25.88 25.83
C ALA A 198 -64.21 25.18 25.47
N THR A 199 -65.27 25.47 26.22
CA THR A 199 -66.60 24.87 26.00
C THR A 199 -67.63 25.97 25.86
N ALA A 200 -68.31 26.02 24.71
CA ALA A 200 -69.43 26.93 24.48
C ALA A 200 -70.75 26.21 24.74
N LYS A 201 -71.65 26.81 25.54
CA LYS A 201 -72.96 26.24 25.88
C LYS A 201 -74.07 26.86 25.03
N PHE A 202 -75.12 26.09 24.78
CA PHE A 202 -76.21 26.51 23.89
C PHE A 202 -77.60 26.31 24.50
N ASP A 203 -78.47 27.25 24.18
CA ASP A 203 -79.89 27.14 24.47
C ASP A 203 -80.57 26.04 23.62
N VAL A 204 -81.74 25.63 24.07
CA VAL A 204 -82.57 24.62 23.41
C VAL A 204 -82.92 25.09 21.99
N GLY A 205 -82.66 24.24 20.98
CA GLY A 205 -82.94 24.56 19.57
C GLY A 205 -82.09 25.68 18.97
N SER A 206 -81.13 26.23 19.71
CA SER A 206 -80.31 27.37 19.29
C SER A 206 -78.88 26.95 18.92
N ALA A 207 -78.30 27.69 17.97
CA ALA A 207 -76.88 27.67 17.61
C ALA A 207 -76.20 29.04 17.85
N LYS A 208 -76.85 29.94 18.60
CA LYS A 208 -76.29 31.23 18.97
C LYS A 208 -75.27 31.07 20.10
N ILE A 209 -74.07 31.60 19.89
CA ILE A 209 -73.00 31.63 20.89
C ILE A 209 -73.25 32.81 21.84
N SER A 210 -73.10 32.60 23.15
CA SER A 210 -73.23 33.67 24.15
C SER A 210 -72.04 34.64 24.10
N ALA A 211 -72.22 35.88 24.58
CA ALA A 211 -71.13 36.87 24.59
C ALA A 211 -69.94 36.42 25.46
N GLN A 212 -70.22 35.71 26.56
CA GLN A 212 -69.19 35.13 27.43
C GLN A 212 -68.39 34.06 26.69
N ASP A 213 -69.07 33.10 26.05
CA ASP A 213 -68.39 32.02 25.31
C ASP A 213 -67.60 32.58 24.11
N GLN A 214 -68.06 33.67 23.48
CA GLN A 214 -67.31 34.37 22.44
C GLN A 214 -65.97 34.90 22.97
N GLU A 215 -65.94 35.46 24.17
CA GLU A 215 -64.70 35.95 24.78
C GLU A 215 -63.74 34.80 25.11
N GLU A 216 -64.25 33.70 25.66
CA GLU A 216 -63.46 32.50 25.97
C GLU A 216 -62.88 31.85 24.70
N LEU A 217 -63.70 31.71 23.65
CA LEU A 217 -63.26 31.21 22.36
C LEU A 217 -62.21 32.12 21.71
N LYS A 218 -62.32 33.44 21.88
CA LYS A 218 -61.31 34.39 21.39
C LYS A 218 -59.99 34.25 22.14
N LYS A 219 -60.01 34.10 23.46
CA LYS A 219 -58.81 33.85 24.26
C LYS A 219 -58.14 32.54 23.85
N LEU A 220 -58.93 31.48 23.66
CA LEU A 220 -58.41 30.19 23.18
C LEU A 220 -57.77 30.32 21.78
N ALA A 221 -58.42 31.03 20.86
CA ALA A 221 -57.89 31.28 19.52
C ALA A 221 -56.57 32.06 19.56
N GLN A 222 -56.45 33.07 20.41
CA GLN A 222 -55.20 33.82 20.61
C GLN A 222 -54.07 32.93 21.12
N THR A 223 -54.35 32.09 22.12
CA THR A 223 -53.38 31.09 22.62
C THR A 223 -52.95 30.15 21.50
N ALA A 224 -53.90 29.68 20.69
CA ALA A 224 -53.61 28.78 19.56
C ALA A 224 -52.69 29.43 18.52
N THR A 225 -52.95 30.68 18.14
CA THR A 225 -52.15 31.41 17.13
C THR A 225 -50.70 31.64 17.54
N GLY A 226 -50.36 31.55 18.83
CA GLY A 226 -48.99 31.63 19.32
C GLY A 226 -48.18 30.33 19.20
N LEU A 227 -48.83 29.22 18.83
CA LEU A 227 -48.20 27.90 18.73
C LEU A 227 -47.86 27.57 17.27
N THR A 228 -46.75 26.90 17.02
CA THR A 228 -46.39 26.42 15.68
C THR A 228 -47.10 25.09 15.39
N GLY A 229 -47.71 24.96 14.21
CA GLY A 229 -48.32 23.68 13.78
C GLY A 229 -49.59 23.28 14.54
N TYR A 230 -50.27 24.22 15.19
CA TYR A 230 -51.51 23.93 15.92
C TYR A 230 -52.67 23.58 15.00
N ILE A 231 -53.56 22.75 15.54
CA ILE A 231 -54.87 22.42 14.97
C ILE A 231 -55.92 22.71 16.05
N ILE A 232 -57.08 23.22 15.63
CA ILE A 232 -58.24 23.42 16.49
C ILE A 232 -59.27 22.36 16.13
N GLU A 233 -59.56 21.48 17.07
CA GLU A 233 -60.63 20.49 16.97
C GLU A 233 -61.93 21.09 17.51
N VAL A 234 -63.00 21.06 16.71
CA VAL A 234 -64.33 21.58 17.09
C VAL A 234 -65.38 20.48 17.05
N THR A 235 -65.87 20.07 18.23
CA THR A 235 -66.84 18.96 18.36
C THR A 235 -68.15 19.45 18.94
N GLY A 236 -69.25 19.27 18.19
CA GLY A 236 -70.58 19.70 18.61
C GLY A 236 -71.41 18.56 19.19
N TYR A 237 -72.17 18.88 20.25
CA TYR A 237 -73.05 17.95 20.96
C TYR A 237 -74.47 18.54 21.11
N ALA A 238 -75.45 17.65 21.27
CA ALA A 238 -76.84 17.94 21.53
C ALA A 238 -77.34 17.11 22.73
N ASP A 239 -78.43 17.58 23.35
CA ASP A 239 -79.13 16.78 24.38
C ASP A 239 -80.02 15.72 23.72
N SER A 240 -80.49 14.74 24.49
CA SER A 240 -81.21 13.58 23.93
C SER A 240 -82.68 13.83 23.57
N ARG A 241 -83.13 15.09 23.52
CA ARG A 241 -84.53 15.40 23.21
C ARG A 241 -84.72 15.58 21.71
N GLY A 242 -85.82 15.02 21.19
CA GLY A 242 -86.12 15.07 19.76
C GLY A 242 -85.65 13.82 19.04
N SER A 243 -85.55 13.89 17.71
CA SER A 243 -85.04 12.78 16.91
C SER A 243 -83.52 12.85 16.80
N ALA A 244 -82.87 11.70 16.68
CA ALA A 244 -81.41 11.63 16.45
C ALA A 244 -80.98 12.50 15.25
N ALA A 245 -81.76 12.51 14.16
CA ALA A 245 -81.51 13.35 12.99
C ALA A 245 -81.54 14.86 13.32
N MET A 246 -82.47 15.29 14.17
CA MET A 246 -82.54 16.68 14.64
C MET A 246 -81.31 17.03 15.50
N ASN A 247 -80.89 16.13 16.38
CA ASN A 247 -79.76 16.35 17.27
C ASN A 247 -78.41 16.34 16.54
N THR A 248 -78.26 15.50 15.52
CA THR A 248 -77.14 15.59 14.58
C THR A 248 -77.14 16.93 13.84
N LYS A 249 -78.29 17.39 13.32
CA LYS A 249 -78.34 18.68 12.63
C LYS A 249 -78.04 19.86 13.57
N LEU A 250 -78.51 19.80 14.81
CA LEU A 250 -78.31 20.87 15.79
C LEU A 250 -76.84 20.94 16.24
N SER A 251 -76.21 19.79 16.51
CA SER A 251 -74.78 19.73 16.82
C SER A 251 -73.91 20.20 15.65
N GLU A 252 -74.28 19.87 14.41
CA GLU A 252 -73.62 20.37 13.19
C GLU A 252 -73.71 21.90 13.10
N ASN A 253 -74.91 22.46 13.27
CA ASN A 253 -75.15 23.90 13.18
C ASN A 253 -74.37 24.67 14.26
N ARG A 254 -74.29 24.13 15.47
CA ARG A 254 -73.51 24.72 16.58
C ARG A 254 -72.01 24.68 16.29
N ALA A 255 -71.48 23.55 15.83
CA ALA A 255 -70.07 23.43 15.46
C ALA A 255 -69.74 24.45 14.34
N LYS A 256 -70.60 24.56 13.32
CA LYS A 256 -70.44 25.53 12.23
C LYS A 256 -70.48 26.98 12.71
N ALA A 257 -71.33 27.32 13.68
CA ALA A 257 -71.37 28.65 14.27
C ALA A 257 -70.04 28.98 14.98
N VAL A 258 -69.50 28.04 15.75
CA VAL A 258 -68.20 28.19 16.44
C VAL A 258 -67.05 28.30 15.43
N ILE A 259 -67.03 27.46 14.39
CA ILE A 259 -66.02 27.54 13.33
C ILE A 259 -66.06 28.91 12.64
N THR A 260 -67.25 29.38 12.28
CA THR A 260 -67.43 30.70 11.65
C THR A 260 -66.93 31.82 12.56
N PHE A 261 -67.23 31.75 13.86
CA PHE A 261 -66.73 32.69 14.85
C PHE A 261 -65.20 32.68 14.95
N LEU A 262 -64.58 31.49 15.05
CA LEU A 262 -63.12 31.35 15.12
C LEU A 262 -62.42 31.89 13.87
N MET A 263 -63.01 31.69 12.69
CA MET A 263 -62.48 32.24 11.43
C MET A 263 -62.59 33.76 11.37
N GLN A 264 -63.76 34.32 11.68
CA GLN A 264 -64.06 35.73 11.45
C GLN A 264 -63.58 36.65 12.59
N GLN A 265 -63.71 36.20 13.84
CA GLN A 265 -63.44 37.00 15.03
C GLN A 265 -62.24 36.49 15.83
N GLY A 266 -61.90 35.21 15.69
CA GLY A 266 -60.70 34.60 16.27
C GLY A 266 -59.48 34.62 15.34
N ASN A 267 -59.63 35.07 14.09
CA ASN A 267 -58.57 35.13 13.07
C ASN A 267 -57.87 33.77 12.81
N VAL A 268 -58.56 32.65 13.02
CA VAL A 268 -57.99 31.31 12.80
C VAL A 268 -58.11 30.93 11.32
N PRO A 269 -57.00 30.58 10.65
CA PRO A 269 -57.06 30.09 9.27
C PRO A 269 -57.85 28.79 9.16
N VAL A 270 -58.66 28.65 8.10
CA VAL A 270 -59.46 27.43 7.83
C VAL A 270 -58.63 26.16 7.89
N ARG A 271 -57.40 26.20 7.35
CA ARG A 271 -56.49 25.04 7.31
C ARG A 271 -56.05 24.51 8.69
N HIS A 272 -56.27 25.27 9.76
CA HIS A 272 -55.98 24.86 11.14
C HIS A 272 -57.22 24.36 11.88
N ILE A 273 -58.41 24.38 11.27
CA ILE A 273 -59.64 23.96 11.94
C ILE A 273 -60.04 22.59 11.41
N VAL A 274 -60.10 21.61 12.31
CA VAL A 274 -60.64 20.28 12.05
C VAL A 274 -61.99 20.19 12.76
N ALA A 275 -63.03 19.90 11.99
CA ALA A 275 -64.35 19.63 12.53
C ALA A 275 -64.57 18.12 12.55
N PRO A 276 -64.25 17.39 13.64
CA PRO A 276 -64.51 15.96 13.75
C PRO A 276 -66.00 15.59 13.62
N GLY A 277 -66.88 16.59 13.62
CA GLY A 277 -68.25 16.44 13.15
C GLY A 277 -69.30 16.60 14.25
N ALA A 278 -70.55 16.51 13.82
CA ALA A 278 -71.73 16.54 14.65
C ALA A 278 -71.89 15.21 15.40
N MET A 279 -71.64 15.20 16.71
CA MET A 279 -71.76 13.98 17.52
C MET A 279 -73.22 13.67 17.89
N GLY A 280 -74.16 14.58 17.61
CA GLY A 280 -75.53 14.45 18.07
C GLY A 280 -75.55 14.26 19.59
N GLU A 281 -76.15 13.17 20.03
CA GLU A 281 -76.31 12.84 21.46
C GLU A 281 -75.13 11.98 22.01
N TYR A 282 -74.25 11.50 21.13
CA TYR A 282 -73.10 10.67 21.51
C TYR A 282 -72.07 11.51 22.27
N GLY A 283 -71.59 11.02 23.42
CA GLY A 283 -70.64 11.76 24.27
C GLY A 283 -71.29 12.69 25.30
N SER A 284 -72.48 12.32 25.79
CA SER A 284 -73.13 12.98 26.93
C SER A 284 -72.21 12.96 28.16
N THR A 285 -72.00 14.12 28.78
CA THR A 285 -71.16 14.29 29.99
C THR A 285 -72.01 14.37 31.26
N ALA A 286 -73.33 14.46 31.12
CA ALA A 286 -74.28 14.50 32.22
C ALA A 286 -75.55 13.70 31.89
N PRO A 287 -76.35 13.29 32.91
CA PRO A 287 -77.60 12.54 32.70
C PRO A 287 -78.64 13.35 31.91
N ASN A 288 -79.19 12.77 30.84
CA ASN A 288 -80.16 13.45 29.98
C ASN A 288 -81.59 13.51 30.55
N GLU A 289 -81.84 12.86 31.68
CA GLU A 289 -83.12 12.82 32.37
C GLU A 289 -83.40 14.13 33.13
N THR A 290 -82.35 14.91 33.41
CA THR A 290 -82.44 16.17 34.17
C THR A 290 -82.31 17.38 33.26
N LYS A 291 -83.05 18.46 33.55
CA LYS A 291 -82.93 19.73 32.82
C LYS A 291 -81.50 20.29 32.87
N ALA A 292 -80.82 20.12 34.01
CA ALA A 292 -79.44 20.56 34.20
C ALA A 292 -78.47 19.75 33.33
N GLY A 293 -78.56 18.41 33.34
CA GLY A 293 -77.69 17.56 32.52
C GLY A 293 -77.92 17.74 31.01
N GLN A 294 -79.17 17.97 30.58
CA GLN A 294 -79.46 18.37 29.20
C GLN A 294 -78.75 19.67 28.84
N ALA A 295 -78.69 20.66 29.74
CA ALA A 295 -77.98 21.91 29.49
C ALA A 295 -76.47 21.72 29.32
N GLU A 296 -75.87 20.83 30.12
CA GLU A 296 -74.46 20.46 29.98
C GLU A 296 -74.15 19.68 28.69
N ASN A 297 -75.12 18.90 28.18
CA ASN A 297 -74.97 18.15 26.94
C ASN A 297 -75.14 19.03 25.68
N ARG A 298 -75.80 20.18 25.79
CA ARG A 298 -75.90 21.18 24.70
C ARG A 298 -74.64 22.06 24.66
N ARG A 299 -73.54 21.50 24.16
CA ARG A 299 -72.25 22.20 24.10
C ARG A 299 -71.49 21.98 22.81
N VAL A 300 -70.53 22.85 22.55
CA VAL A 300 -69.43 22.62 21.61
C VAL A 300 -68.14 22.67 22.41
N VAL A 301 -67.33 21.62 22.29
CA VAL A 301 -66.00 21.57 22.88
C VAL A 301 -64.98 21.94 21.81
N VAL A 302 -64.09 22.85 22.14
CA VAL A 302 -63.03 23.34 21.25
C VAL A 302 -61.69 23.04 21.91
N LYS A 303 -60.84 22.26 21.23
CA LYS A 303 -59.51 21.90 21.73
C LYS A 303 -58.44 22.43 20.81
N VAL A 304 -57.37 22.97 21.38
CA VAL A 304 -56.15 23.32 20.66
C VAL A 304 -55.18 22.18 20.81
N LEU A 305 -54.81 21.58 19.68
CA LEU A 305 -53.96 20.41 19.56
C LEU A 305 -52.64 20.82 18.90
N VAL A 306 -51.52 20.36 19.43
CA VAL A 306 -50.21 20.50 18.79
C VAL A 306 -49.62 19.12 18.59
N ASN A 307 -49.05 18.90 17.40
CA ASN A 307 -48.37 17.66 17.06
C ASN A 307 -47.14 17.46 17.95
N LYS A 308 -46.91 16.23 18.43
CA LYS A 308 -45.74 15.95 19.28
C LYS A 308 -44.43 15.73 18.50
N GLY A 309 -44.48 15.50 17.19
CA GLY A 309 -43.33 15.21 16.31
C GLY A 309 -42.73 16.41 15.57
#